data_AF-A0A2D4P4A2-F1
#
_entry.id   AF-A0A2D4P4A2-F1
#
_cell.length_a   1.000
_cell.length_b   1.000
_cell.length_c   1.000
_cell.angle_alpha   90.00
_cell.angle_beta   90.00
_cell.angle_gamma   90.00
#
_symmetry.space_group_name_H-M   'P 1'
#
loop_
_entity.id
_entity.type
_entity.pdbx_description
1 polymer ?
#
loop_
_entity_poly.entity_id
_entity_poly.type
_entity_poly.pdbx_seq_one_letter_code
_entity_poly.pdbx_strand_id
1 'polypeptide(L)'
;PNTHPGMDQVHPQNIPDSPMATSGPLCCTICHERLEDTHFVQCPSVPSHKFCFPCSRESIKAQGATGEVYCPSGEKCPLVGSNVPWAFMQGEIATILAGDVKVKKERDP
;
A
#
# COMPACT_ATOMS: atom_id res chain seq x y z
N PRO A 1 60.49 -14.29 -37.33
CA PRO A 1 60.38 -15.08 -36.10
C PRO A 1 60.03 -14.22 -34.88
N ASN A 2 58.74 -14.09 -34.53
CA ASN A 2 58.16 -14.69 -33.33
C ASN A 2 56.71 -14.20 -33.17
N THR A 3 55.86 -15.14 -32.82
CA THR A 3 54.39 -15.10 -32.67
C THR A 3 53.93 -14.58 -31.31
N HIS A 4 52.81 -13.84 -31.23
CA HIS A 4 51.77 -14.11 -30.23
C HIS A 4 50.39 -13.48 -30.59
N PRO A 5 49.24 -14.19 -30.37
CA PRO A 5 47.87 -13.76 -30.69
C PRO A 5 47.01 -13.46 -29.44
N GLY A 6 45.77 -12.98 -29.65
CA GLY A 6 44.67 -12.89 -28.66
C GLY A 6 44.44 -11.45 -28.16
N MET A 7 43.24 -10.94 -27.97
CA MET A 7 41.88 -11.49 -27.91
C MET A 7 40.93 -10.28 -27.84
N ASP A 8 39.88 -10.29 -28.66
CA ASP A 8 38.51 -10.03 -28.22
C ASP A 8 38.34 -9.04 -27.03
N GLN A 9 38.07 -7.77 -27.34
CA GLN A 9 37.45 -6.83 -26.38
C GLN A 9 35.93 -6.83 -26.58
N VAL A 10 35.27 -7.92 -26.17
CA VAL A 10 33.87 -7.87 -25.75
C VAL A 10 33.77 -6.96 -24.54
N HIS A 11 33.24 -5.77 -24.75
CA HIS A 11 32.75 -4.90 -23.68
C HIS A 11 31.36 -5.42 -23.27
N PRO A 12 31.17 -5.97 -22.06
CA PRO A 12 29.84 -6.26 -21.57
C PRO A 12 29.27 -5.01 -20.89
N GLN A 13 28.07 -4.65 -21.31
CA GLN A 13 27.02 -4.05 -20.48
C GLN A 13 27.19 -2.58 -20.08
N ASN A 14 26.62 -1.70 -20.90
CA ASN A 14 25.97 -0.49 -20.40
C ASN A 14 24.52 -0.48 -20.89
N ILE A 15 23.65 -1.22 -20.19
CA ILE A 15 22.23 -0.89 -20.17
C ILE A 15 22.01 -0.14 -18.84
N PRO A 16 21.62 1.14 -18.85
CA PRO A 16 21.19 1.79 -17.63
C PRO A 16 19.87 1.15 -17.18
N ASP A 17 19.95 0.34 -16.12
CA ASP A 17 18.79 -0.07 -15.34
C ASP A 17 18.02 1.20 -14.96
N SER A 18 16.75 1.21 -15.34
CA SER A 18 15.81 2.28 -15.02
C SER A 18 15.87 2.57 -13.52
N PRO A 19 15.56 3.79 -13.06
CA PRO A 19 15.53 4.06 -11.63
C PRO A 19 14.46 3.15 -11.02
N MET A 20 14.87 1.99 -10.46
CA MET A 20 14.04 1.25 -9.54
C MET A 20 13.64 2.27 -8.49
N ALA A 21 12.36 2.64 -8.52
CA ALA A 21 11.80 3.54 -7.56
C ALA A 21 12.29 3.07 -6.19
N THR A 22 12.99 3.96 -5.49
CA THR A 22 13.45 3.78 -4.11
C THR A 22 12.24 3.78 -3.15
N SER A 23 11.18 3.09 -3.55
CA SER A 23 10.02 2.78 -2.75
C SER A 23 10.39 1.51 -1.99
N GLY A 24 11.11 1.68 -0.88
CA GLY A 24 11.27 0.61 0.09
C GLY A 24 9.91 -0.02 0.40
N PRO A 25 9.85 -1.30 0.80
CA PRO A 25 8.58 -1.99 1.03
C PRO A 25 7.76 -1.21 2.06
N LEU A 26 6.60 -0.70 1.64
CA LEU A 26 5.65 -0.06 2.55
C LEU A 26 5.07 -1.15 3.45
N CYS A 27 4.99 -0.91 4.76
CA CYS A 27 4.46 -1.87 5.72
C CYS A 27 3.24 -1.30 6.45
N CYS A 28 2.28 -2.17 6.75
CA CYS A 28 1.12 -1.83 7.57
C CYS A 28 1.57 -1.49 9.00
N THR A 29 1.08 -0.41 9.57
CA THR A 29 1.40 -0.03 10.96
C THR A 29 0.75 -0.97 11.99
N ILE A 30 -0.30 -1.70 11.61
CA ILE A 30 -1.05 -2.59 12.51
C ILE A 30 -0.49 -4.02 12.47
N CYS A 31 -0.45 -4.64 11.29
CA CYS A 31 0.00 -6.04 11.15
C CYS A 31 1.46 -6.18 10.73
N HIS A 32 2.17 -5.07 10.41
CA HIS A 32 3.55 -5.07 9.94
C HIS A 32 3.80 -5.86 8.65
N GLU A 33 2.76 -6.33 7.96
CA GLU A 33 2.87 -6.96 6.67
C GLU A 33 3.16 -5.94 5.57
N ARG A 34 3.76 -6.43 4.48
CA ARG A 34 4.03 -5.64 3.29
C ARG A 34 2.71 -5.20 2.66
N LEU A 35 2.61 -3.91 2.36
CA LEU A 35 1.51 -3.31 1.63
C LEU A 35 1.71 -3.52 0.13
N GLU A 36 0.64 -3.88 -0.55
CA GLU A 36 0.61 -3.92 -2.01
C GLU A 36 0.53 -2.48 -2.56
N ASP A 37 1.23 -2.21 -3.66
CA ASP A 37 1.57 -0.86 -4.19
C ASP A 37 0.39 0.13 -4.30
N THR A 38 -0.83 -0.36 -4.48
CA THR A 38 -2.05 0.46 -4.61
C THR A 38 -3.18 0.11 -3.63
N HIS A 39 -3.02 -0.91 -2.77
CA HIS A 39 -4.10 -1.43 -1.91
C HIS A 39 -3.87 -1.15 -0.42
N PHE A 40 -3.61 0.11 -0.11
CA PHE A 40 -3.44 0.56 1.27
C PHE A 40 -4.06 1.93 1.48
N VAL A 41 -4.42 2.20 2.73
CA VAL A 41 -4.88 3.50 3.20
C VAL A 41 -3.69 4.20 3.81
N GLN A 42 -3.41 5.42 3.36
CA GLN A 42 -2.43 6.29 3.99
C GLN A 42 -3.15 7.40 4.75
N CYS A 43 -2.79 7.60 6.02
CA CYS A 43 -3.27 8.74 6.77
C CYS A 43 -2.72 10.04 6.14
N PRO A 44 -3.57 11.03 5.83
CA PRO A 44 -3.13 12.31 5.28
C PRO A 44 -2.36 13.16 6.29
N SER A 45 -2.53 12.92 7.59
CA SER A 45 -1.90 13.69 8.66
C SER A 45 -0.53 13.14 9.06
N VAL A 46 -0.43 11.81 9.17
CA VAL A 46 0.75 11.11 9.66
C VAL A 46 1.28 10.23 8.54
N PRO A 47 2.38 10.60 7.87
CA PRO A 47 2.88 9.86 6.71
C PRO A 47 3.30 8.42 7.05
N SER A 48 3.64 8.17 8.32
CA SER A 48 3.99 6.84 8.86
C SER A 48 2.78 5.91 9.05
N HIS A 49 1.58 6.47 9.15
CA HIS A 49 0.35 5.69 9.28
C HIS A 49 -0.08 5.19 7.92
N LYS A 50 0.21 3.90 7.68
CA LYS A 50 -0.15 3.20 6.45
C LYS A 50 -0.81 1.89 6.86
N PHE A 51 -1.98 1.61 6.32
CA PHE A 51 -2.78 0.47 6.74
C PHE A 51 -3.19 -0.35 5.53
N CYS A 52 -3.03 -1.65 5.61
CA CYS A 52 -3.59 -2.53 4.59
C CYS A 52 -5.12 -2.46 4.63
N PHE A 53 -5.77 -2.77 3.52
CA PHE A 53 -7.22 -2.85 3.44
C PHE A 53 -7.85 -3.77 4.50
N PRO A 54 -7.31 -4.98 4.83
CA PRO A 54 -7.91 -5.82 5.86
C PRO A 54 -7.89 -5.16 7.24
N CYS A 55 -6.78 -4.55 7.66
CA CYS A 55 -6.75 -3.82 8.94
C CYS A 55 -7.67 -2.59 8.93
N SER A 56 -7.68 -1.82 7.84
CA SER A 56 -8.57 -0.65 7.70
C SER A 56 -10.03 -1.07 7.78
N ARG A 57 -10.39 -2.19 7.14
CA ARG A 57 -11.73 -2.76 7.15
C ARG A 57 -12.19 -3.13 8.56
N GLU A 58 -11.31 -3.74 9.34
CA GLU A 58 -11.61 -4.10 10.73
C GLU A 58 -11.85 -2.85 11.57
N SER A 59 -11.01 -1.82 11.45
CA SER A 59 -11.22 -0.53 12.11
C SER A 59 -12.54 0.14 11.70
N ILE A 60 -12.88 0.13 10.40
CA ILE A 60 -14.16 0.62 9.87
C ILE A 60 -15.34 -0.11 10.52
N LYS A 61 -15.30 -1.45 10.57
CA LYS A 61 -16.35 -2.28 11.17
C LYS A 61 -16.49 -2.01 12.67
N ALA A 62 -15.37 -1.83 13.38
CA ALA A 62 -15.36 -1.55 14.82
C ALA A 62 -15.90 -0.15 15.16
N GLN A 63 -15.61 0.86 14.34
CA GLN A 63 -16.11 2.23 14.54
C GLN A 63 -17.56 2.43 14.04
N GLY A 64 -18.03 1.54 13.16
CA GLY A 64 -19.36 1.59 12.59
C GLY A 64 -19.37 2.27 11.22
N ALA A 65 -19.58 1.48 10.16
CA ALA A 65 -19.51 1.92 8.77
C ALA A 65 -20.51 3.05 8.39
N THR A 66 -21.59 3.21 9.16
CA THR A 66 -22.61 4.25 8.95
C THR A 66 -22.19 5.61 9.53
N GLY A 67 -21.14 5.65 10.37
CA GLY A 67 -20.69 6.86 11.05
C GLY A 67 -19.41 7.47 10.45
N GLU A 68 -18.85 8.42 11.19
CA GLU A 68 -17.53 8.97 10.91
C GLU A 68 -16.45 7.98 11.37
N VAL A 69 -15.86 7.28 10.41
CA VAL A 69 -14.75 6.35 10.67
C VAL A 69 -13.44 7.13 10.63
N TYR A 70 -12.72 7.18 11.74
CA TYR A 70 -11.45 7.92 11.85
C TYR A 70 -10.24 7.04 11.50
N CYS A 71 -9.03 7.55 11.76
CA CYS A 71 -7.78 6.85 11.47
C CYS A 71 -7.76 5.44 12.10
N PRO A 72 -7.34 4.40 11.34
CA PRO A 72 -7.23 3.03 11.84
C PRO A 72 -6.27 2.86 13.04
N SER A 73 -5.33 3.79 13.26
CA SER A 73 -4.49 3.82 14.46
C SER A 73 -5.27 3.99 15.77
N GLY A 74 -6.53 4.44 15.71
CA GLY A 74 -7.32 4.81 16.89
C GLY A 74 -7.15 6.27 17.32
N GLU A 75 -6.23 7.00 16.70
CA GLU A 75 -6.06 8.44 16.91
C GLU A 75 -6.99 9.27 16.02
N LYS A 76 -7.39 10.45 16.49
CA LYS A 76 -8.14 11.43 15.69
C LYS A 76 -7.16 12.38 14.99
N CYS A 77 -6.50 11.88 13.96
CA CYS A 77 -5.52 12.65 13.21
C CYS A 77 -6.19 13.83 12.46
N PRO A 78 -5.73 15.08 12.61
CA PRO A 78 -6.32 16.24 11.94
C PRO A 78 -5.88 16.33 10.49
N LEU A 79 -6.77 16.73 9.57
CA LEU A 79 -6.39 16.98 8.17
C LEU A 79 -5.22 17.98 8.10
N VAL A 80 -4.29 17.76 7.16
CA VAL A 80 -3.12 18.62 6.99
C VAL A 80 -3.54 20.08 6.80
N GLY A 81 -3.03 20.97 7.66
CA GLY A 81 -3.38 22.40 7.64
C GLY A 81 -4.74 22.75 8.26
N SER A 82 -5.36 21.87 9.05
CA SER A 82 -6.66 22.11 9.72
C SER A 82 -6.72 21.47 11.11
N ASN A 83 -7.74 21.83 11.91
CA ASN A 83 -8.06 21.18 13.21
C ASN A 83 -9.21 20.16 13.08
N VAL A 84 -9.69 19.92 11.85
CA VAL A 84 -10.79 18.99 11.57
C VAL A 84 -10.22 17.57 11.54
N PRO A 85 -10.77 16.62 12.31
CA PRO A 85 -10.32 15.23 12.29
C PRO A 85 -10.59 14.62 10.92
N TRP A 86 -9.60 13.92 10.38
CA TRP A 86 -9.78 13.13 9.17
C TRP A 86 -10.64 11.91 9.46
N ALA A 87 -11.58 11.67 8.56
CA ALA A 87 -12.42 10.49 8.53
C ALA A 87 -12.47 9.93 7.09
N PHE A 88 -12.75 8.64 6.97
CA PHE A 88 -12.96 8.02 5.67
C PHE A 88 -14.20 8.57 4.99
N MET A 89 -14.11 8.73 3.67
CA MET A 89 -15.30 9.00 2.87
C MET A 89 -16.16 7.74 2.77
N GLN A 90 -17.49 7.92 2.70
CA GLN A 90 -18.43 6.80 2.57
C GLN A 90 -18.17 5.93 1.33
N GLY A 91 -17.70 6.54 0.23
CA GLY A 91 -17.25 5.80 -0.95
C GLY A 91 -16.05 4.90 -0.68
N GLU A 92 -15.04 5.39 0.05
CA GLU A 92 -13.87 4.59 0.44
C GLU A 92 -14.26 3.46 1.39
N ILE A 93 -15.12 3.75 2.37
CA ILE A 93 -15.69 2.74 3.30
C ILE A 93 -16.36 1.62 2.50
N ALA A 94 -17.23 1.97 1.55
CA ALA A 94 -17.92 1.00 0.71
C ALA A 94 -16.95 0.15 -0.11
N THR A 95 -15.93 0.76 -0.74
CA THR A 95 -14.92 0.04 -1.53
C THR A 95 -14.06 -0.89 -0.67
N ILE A 96 -13.58 -0.43 0.49
CA ILE A 96 -12.75 -1.22 1.40
C ILE A 96 -13.55 -2.41 1.95
N LEU A 97 -14.82 -2.21 2.29
CA LEU A 97 -15.72 -3.28 2.74
C LEU A 97 -16.13 -4.23 1.61
N ALA A 98 -16.34 -3.73 0.39
CA ALA A 98 -16.70 -4.55 -0.78
C ALA A 98 -15.57 -5.50 -1.21
N GLY A 99 -14.30 -5.16 -0.94
CA GLY A 99 -13.17 -6.06 -1.15
C GLY A 99 -13.16 -7.32 -0.27
N ASP A 100 -14.10 -7.46 0.68
CA ASP A 100 -14.32 -8.66 1.50
C ASP A 100 -15.25 -9.69 0.85
N VAL A 101 -15.81 -9.39 -0.34
CA VAL A 101 -16.62 -10.33 -1.11
C VAL A 101 -15.69 -11.39 -1.70
N LYS A 102 -15.34 -12.37 -0.87
CA LYS A 102 -14.82 -13.64 -1.33
C LYS A 102 -15.81 -14.17 -2.35
N VAL A 103 -15.35 -14.35 -3.58
CA VAL A 103 -16.01 -15.13 -4.62
C VAL A 103 -16.54 -16.39 -3.95
N LYS A 104 -17.85 -16.44 -3.72
CA LYS A 104 -18.55 -17.66 -3.36
C LYS A 104 -18.45 -18.49 -4.63
N LYS A 105 -17.39 -19.29 -4.70
CA LYS A 105 -17.13 -20.28 -5.72
C LYS A 105 -18.47 -20.95 -6.03
N GLU A 106 -18.84 -20.82 -7.29
CA GLU A 106 -20.11 -21.20 -7.86
C GLU A 106 -20.60 -22.54 -7.33
N ARG A 107 -21.91 -22.55 -7.07
CA ARG A 107 -22.76 -23.71 -6.83
C ARG A 107 -22.65 -24.63 -8.04
N ASP A 108 -21.98 -25.77 -7.90
CA ASP A 108 -22.07 -26.82 -8.92
C ASP A 108 -23.42 -27.57 -8.75
N PRO A 109 -24.13 -27.89 -9.86
CA PRO A 109 -25.52 -28.36 -9.88
C PRO A 109 -25.79 -29.75 -9.28
#